data_AF-A0A662DU92-F1
#
_entry.id   AF-A0A662DU92-F1
#
_cell.length_a   1.000
_cell.length_b   1.000
_cell.length_c   1.000
_cell.angle_alpha   90.00
_cell.angle_beta   90.00
_cell.angle_gamma   90.00
#
_symmetry.space_group_name_H-M   'P 1'
#
loop_
_entity.id
_entity.type
_entity.pdbx_description
1 polymer ?
#
loop_
_entity_poly.entity_id
_entity_poly.type
_entity_poly.pdbx_seq_one_letter_code
_entity_poly.pdbx_strand_id
1 'polypeptide(L)'
;MRRRRLFSGVENFRLFDLITGDGVVDENVFAYSNEFEGERSLVIFHNRFGDTAGFINNAAPMLKPWRGEEQTPVHHRLGESLGLADSKDMFVVFRDLVSGLEYIRSSREIRDRGLFVQLDAYQLHVFWQLREVSDDEGVLWAPLVKTLQGHGVEDIDVARRQLKFAPVLGPWRRVLELMAAGGESETLEEALLVWFVACMKMEGLSGSAAGAVVEAVEAFEVALGREAAEDRLDEDQCCSLVLGAWTVVRALGILLGNEGTFDHWDRWLLGREMLEVAIETGTDEQAAEEDVAAVALLLEIEDWPRDLVAGLAPDLVLEDLLVIPAVHDFLGINLWDGHQWFRQEALETFLGWMDTAARHWIGEESTAGEQAVIEIDRFLGAVKTVAGASGFRVDRLLEGLRPGGVDEA
;
A
#
# COMPACT_ATOMS: atom_id res chain seq x y z
N MET A 1 2.67 15.84 24.12
CA MET A 1 3.26 17.11 24.60
C MET A 1 4.74 17.35 24.20
N ARG A 2 5.45 16.43 23.53
CA ARG A 2 6.90 16.55 23.24
C ARG A 2 7.28 17.57 22.13
N ARG A 3 6.39 17.90 21.19
CA ARG A 3 6.71 18.72 20.00
C ARG A 3 6.45 20.22 20.12
N ARG A 4 6.00 20.74 21.28
CA ARG A 4 5.68 22.17 21.46
C ARG A 4 6.84 23.10 21.07
N ARG A 5 8.09 22.68 21.34
CA ARG A 5 9.29 23.49 21.06
C ARG A 5 9.55 23.67 19.56
N LEU A 6 9.17 22.70 18.72
CA LEU A 6 9.28 22.83 17.26
C LEU A 6 8.41 23.96 16.73
N PHE A 7 7.26 24.23 17.36
CA PHE A 7 6.32 25.26 16.88
C PHE A 7 6.36 26.58 17.66
N SER A 8 7.08 26.65 18.79
CA SER A 8 7.04 27.82 19.69
C SER A 8 8.42 28.32 20.16
N GLY A 9 9.51 27.80 19.61
CA GLY A 9 10.86 28.29 19.88
C GLY A 9 11.12 29.64 19.19
N VAL A 10 11.94 30.50 19.78
CA VAL A 10 12.22 31.85 19.26
C VAL A 10 13.55 31.97 18.50
N GLU A 11 14.47 31.02 18.67
CA GLU A 11 15.84 31.11 18.12
C GLU A 11 15.85 31.09 16.59
N ASN A 12 15.07 30.18 15.99
CA ASN A 12 14.97 30.00 14.55
C ASN A 12 13.62 30.46 13.98
N PHE A 13 12.85 31.22 14.78
CA PHE A 13 11.56 31.75 14.36
C PHE A 13 11.74 32.78 13.24
N ARG A 14 10.99 32.63 12.15
CA ARG A 14 10.92 33.58 11.04
C ARG A 14 9.46 33.79 10.65
N LEU A 15 9.01 35.05 10.63
CA LEU A 15 7.68 35.44 10.15
C LEU A 15 7.77 35.84 8.69
N PHE A 16 6.80 35.46 7.87
CA PHE A 16 6.73 35.73 6.44
C PHE A 16 5.41 36.38 6.09
N ASP A 17 5.45 37.21 5.04
CA ASP A 17 4.27 37.79 4.43
C ASP A 17 3.76 36.89 3.29
N LEU A 18 2.44 36.78 3.15
CA LEU A 18 1.82 36.25 1.93
C LEU A 18 1.61 37.41 0.95
N ILE A 19 2.19 37.28 -0.24
CA ILE A 19 2.02 38.26 -1.33
C ILE A 19 1.01 37.70 -2.34
N THR A 20 -0.12 38.38 -2.50
CA THR A 20 -1.20 38.02 -3.41
C THR A 20 -0.81 38.23 -4.88
N GLY A 21 -1.61 37.71 -5.82
CA GLY A 21 -1.33 37.78 -7.25
C GLY A 21 -1.22 39.21 -7.83
N ASP A 22 -1.80 40.20 -7.16
CA ASP A 22 -1.69 41.64 -7.44
C ASP A 22 -0.48 42.32 -6.78
N GLY A 23 0.33 41.56 -6.03
CA GLY A 23 1.57 42.05 -5.40
C GLY A 23 1.36 42.74 -4.06
N VAL A 24 0.18 42.60 -3.44
CA VAL A 24 -0.17 43.18 -2.14
C VAL A 24 0.09 42.15 -1.03
N VAL A 25 0.42 42.62 0.18
CA VAL A 25 0.52 41.74 1.35
C VAL A 25 -0.88 41.47 1.89
N ASP A 26 -1.25 40.20 2.07
CA ASP A 26 -2.47 39.84 2.80
C ASP A 26 -2.20 39.83 4.31
N GLU A 27 -2.58 40.92 4.98
CA GLU A 27 -2.43 41.09 6.43
C GLU A 27 -3.23 40.08 7.27
N ASN A 28 -4.14 39.31 6.64
CA ASN A 28 -4.94 38.30 7.33
C ASN A 28 -4.29 36.91 7.30
N VAL A 29 -3.12 36.77 6.68
CA VAL A 29 -2.37 35.51 6.64
C VAL A 29 -1.14 35.63 7.54
N PHE A 30 -1.05 34.74 8.52
CA PHE A 30 0.12 34.61 9.37
C PHE A 30 0.92 33.38 8.95
N ALA A 31 2.13 33.58 8.42
CA ALA A 31 3.02 32.50 8.03
C ALA A 31 4.32 32.57 8.83
N TYR A 32 4.72 31.50 9.49
CA TYR A 32 6.02 31.45 10.18
C TYR A 32 6.69 30.10 10.09
N SER A 33 8.02 30.10 9.99
CA SER A 33 8.84 28.90 10.10
C SER A 33 9.58 28.84 11.42
N ASN A 34 9.96 27.64 11.81
CA ASN A 34 10.83 27.42 12.97
C ASN A 34 11.66 26.14 12.76
N GLU A 35 12.75 26.03 13.51
CA GLU A 35 13.66 24.89 13.51
C GLU A 35 14.02 24.50 14.94
N PHE A 36 13.94 23.20 15.26
CA PHE A 36 14.32 22.65 16.55
C PHE A 36 14.94 21.26 16.36
N GLU A 37 16.14 21.05 16.90
CA GLU A 37 16.90 19.77 16.80
C GLU A 37 17.04 19.25 15.35
N GLY A 38 17.15 20.17 14.38
CA GLY A 38 17.27 19.86 12.95
C GLY A 38 15.94 19.59 12.23
N GLU A 39 14.83 19.43 12.97
CA GLU A 39 13.49 19.40 12.39
C GLU A 39 13.01 20.81 12.08
N ARG A 40 12.34 20.97 10.95
CA ARG A 40 11.82 22.26 10.46
C ARG A 40 10.30 22.19 10.32
N SER A 41 9.65 23.35 10.42
CA SER A 41 8.21 23.47 10.21
C SER A 41 7.84 24.80 9.57
N LEU A 42 6.70 24.84 8.89
CA LEU A 42 6.05 26.04 8.38
C LEU A 42 4.58 26.02 8.80
N VAL A 43 4.14 27.02 9.57
CA VAL A 43 2.75 27.20 9.97
C VAL A 43 2.17 28.36 9.17
N ILE A 44 0.98 28.15 8.61
CA ILE A 44 0.26 29.14 7.81
C ILE A 44 -1.18 29.18 8.30
N PHE A 45 -1.65 30.35 8.72
CA PHE A 45 -3.00 30.52 9.24
C PHE A 45 -3.69 31.72 8.60
N HIS A 46 -4.86 31.48 8.03
CA HIS A 46 -5.74 32.51 7.52
C HIS A 46 -6.72 32.94 8.63
N ASN A 47 -6.70 34.21 9.04
CA ASN A 47 -7.46 34.70 10.20
C ASN A 47 -8.79 35.39 9.83
N ARG A 48 -9.27 35.25 8.59
CA ARG A 48 -10.52 35.87 8.15
C ARG A 48 -11.44 34.88 7.44
N PHE A 49 -12.71 35.29 7.35
CA PHE A 49 -13.70 34.65 6.51
C PHE A 49 -13.54 35.13 5.06
N GLY A 50 -13.40 34.19 4.13
CA GLY A 50 -13.15 34.41 2.70
C GLY A 50 -11.91 33.64 2.24
N ASP A 51 -11.68 33.59 0.94
CA ASP A 51 -10.54 32.87 0.36
C ASP A 51 -9.40 33.84 0.05
N THR A 52 -8.17 33.34 0.01
CA THR A 52 -6.98 34.08 -0.43
C THR A 52 -5.96 33.14 -1.05
N ALA A 53 -5.09 33.69 -1.91
CA ALA A 53 -4.02 32.92 -2.54
C ALA A 53 -2.82 33.81 -2.84
N GLY A 54 -1.62 33.26 -2.69
CA GLY A 54 -0.39 34.01 -2.89
C GLY A 54 0.87 33.21 -2.61
N PHE A 55 2.01 33.91 -2.67
CA PHE A 55 3.33 33.34 -2.41
C PHE A 55 3.86 33.78 -1.06
N ILE A 56 4.39 32.82 -0.31
CA ILE A 56 5.16 33.05 0.91
C ILE A 56 6.64 32.88 0.56
N ASN A 57 7.43 33.95 0.66
CA ASN A 57 8.84 33.90 0.26
C ASN A 57 9.76 34.68 1.20
N ASN A 58 9.50 35.97 1.40
CA ASN A 58 10.41 36.84 2.12
C ASN A 58 10.03 36.91 3.60
N ALA A 59 10.99 36.67 4.49
CA ALA A 59 10.79 36.90 5.91
C ALA A 59 10.73 38.40 6.21
N ALA A 60 9.92 38.76 7.20
CA ALA A 60 9.92 40.08 7.80
C ALA A 60 11.34 40.40 8.33
N PRO A 61 11.83 41.64 8.13
CA PRO A 61 13.19 42.00 8.49
C PRO A 61 13.43 41.89 10.01
N MET A 62 14.50 41.19 10.39
CA MET A 62 15.00 41.16 11.77
C MET A 62 16.12 42.18 11.96
N LEU A 63 16.04 42.95 13.04
CA LEU A 63 17.14 43.80 13.49
C LEU A 63 18.19 42.93 14.20
N LYS A 64 19.45 42.96 13.76
CA LYS A 64 20.55 42.29 14.49
C LYS A 64 20.72 42.94 15.88
N PRO A 65 21.13 42.18 16.92
CA PRO A 65 21.44 42.75 18.23
C PRO A 65 22.54 43.81 18.09
N TRP A 66 22.31 44.96 18.73
CA TRP A 66 23.13 46.18 18.62
C TRP A 66 24.61 45.89 18.94
N ARG A 67 25.46 45.82 17.90
CA ARG A 67 26.92 45.80 18.00
C ARG A 67 27.57 46.75 17.00
N GLY A 68 27.29 48.04 17.11
CA GLY A 68 28.17 49.12 16.63
C GLY A 68 28.50 49.24 15.13
N GLU A 69 28.09 48.31 14.28
CA GLU A 69 28.30 48.33 12.83
C GLU A 69 26.97 48.57 12.09
N GLU A 70 27.08 49.11 10.86
CA GLU A 70 25.98 49.45 9.96
C GLU A 70 24.95 48.31 9.87
N GLN A 71 23.69 48.64 10.19
CA GLN A 71 22.59 47.70 10.19
C GLN A 71 22.21 47.36 8.75
N THR A 72 22.73 46.26 8.23
CA THR A 72 22.21 45.66 6.99
C THR A 72 21.06 44.71 7.35
N PRO A 73 19.82 44.97 6.87
CA PRO A 73 18.72 44.02 7.01
C PRO A 73 19.12 42.69 6.37
N VAL A 74 19.02 41.59 7.11
CA VAL A 74 19.17 40.25 6.54
C VAL A 74 17.80 39.76 6.14
N HIS A 75 17.56 39.66 4.84
CA HIS A 75 16.37 39.01 4.32
C HIS A 75 16.65 37.52 4.21
N HIS A 76 15.86 36.71 4.91
CA HIS A 76 15.86 35.26 4.73
C HIS A 76 14.73 34.89 3.79
N ARG A 77 15.04 34.08 2.78
CA ARG A 77 14.01 33.48 1.93
C ARG A 77 13.44 32.24 2.59
N LEU A 78 12.22 31.87 2.20
CA LEU A 78 11.53 30.70 2.73
C LEU A 78 12.37 29.44 2.49
N GLY A 79 12.86 29.23 1.27
CA GLY A 79 13.67 28.06 0.94
C GLY A 79 14.96 27.94 1.77
N GLU A 80 15.58 29.05 2.16
CA GLU A 80 16.76 29.04 3.05
C GLU A 80 16.36 28.68 4.49
N SER A 81 15.24 29.23 4.96
CA SER A 81 14.71 28.96 6.31
C SER A 81 14.28 27.50 6.45
N LEU A 82 13.78 26.90 5.37
CA LEU A 82 13.45 25.47 5.28
C LEU A 82 14.65 24.58 4.94
N GLY A 83 15.83 25.15 4.67
CA GLY A 83 17.07 24.39 4.46
C GLY A 83 17.11 23.63 3.15
N LEU A 84 16.35 24.09 2.16
CA LEU A 84 16.23 23.42 0.87
C LEU A 84 17.49 23.60 0.04
N ALA A 85 17.92 22.56 -0.67
CA ALA A 85 19.05 22.58 -1.57
C ALA A 85 18.77 23.45 -2.81
N ASP A 86 19.82 24.12 -3.30
CA ASP A 86 19.77 24.88 -4.56
C ASP A 86 20.11 23.96 -5.74
N SER A 87 19.23 22.99 -6.00
CA SER A 87 19.41 22.03 -7.08
C SER A 87 18.11 21.81 -7.86
N LYS A 88 18.24 21.69 -9.17
CA LYS A 88 17.12 21.44 -10.10
C LYS A 88 16.55 20.01 -9.96
N ASP A 89 17.34 19.10 -9.43
CA ASP A 89 17.00 17.67 -9.34
C ASP A 89 16.53 17.30 -7.91
N MET A 90 16.35 18.30 -7.04
CA MET A 90 15.91 18.14 -5.65
C MET A 90 14.46 18.61 -5.47
N PHE A 91 13.70 17.81 -4.75
CA PHE A 91 12.32 18.05 -4.37
C PHE A 91 12.19 17.95 -2.86
N VAL A 92 11.25 18.67 -2.29
CA VAL A 92 10.90 18.55 -0.87
C VAL A 92 9.54 17.90 -0.74
N VAL A 93 9.49 16.84 0.07
CA VAL A 93 8.24 16.27 0.56
C VAL A 93 7.99 16.74 1.97
N PHE A 94 6.75 17.12 2.27
CA PHE A 94 6.34 17.56 3.59
C PHE A 94 4.88 17.17 3.85
N ARG A 95 4.57 16.96 5.13
CA ARG A 95 3.23 16.58 5.58
C ARG A 95 2.52 17.76 6.20
N ASP A 96 1.23 17.91 5.96
CA ASP A 96 0.38 18.80 6.73
C ASP A 96 -0.19 18.04 7.94
N LEU A 97 0.07 18.54 9.15
CA LEU A 97 -0.44 17.93 10.38
C LEU A 97 -1.97 18.02 10.49
N VAL A 98 -2.59 19.02 9.85
CA VAL A 98 -4.02 19.27 9.95
C VAL A 98 -4.81 18.29 9.08
N SER A 99 -4.50 18.24 7.78
CA SER A 99 -5.16 17.34 6.83
C SER A 99 -4.61 15.92 6.82
N GLY A 100 -3.37 15.72 7.29
CA GLY A 100 -2.66 14.44 7.21
C GLY A 100 -2.02 14.18 5.84
N LEU A 101 -2.27 15.02 4.83
CA LEU A 101 -1.75 14.85 3.46
C LEU A 101 -0.26 15.19 3.35
N GLU A 102 0.43 14.48 2.48
CA GLU A 102 1.76 14.79 1.99
C GLU A 102 1.71 15.62 0.70
N TYR A 103 2.70 16.49 0.54
CA TYR A 103 2.88 17.36 -0.61
C TYR A 103 4.31 17.25 -1.11
N ILE A 104 4.50 17.34 -2.42
CA ILE A 104 5.83 17.44 -3.04
C ILE A 104 5.95 18.72 -3.86
N ARG A 105 7.12 19.38 -3.79
CA ARG A 105 7.44 20.59 -4.54
C ARG A 105 8.90 20.58 -4.99
N SER A 106 9.22 21.33 -6.05
CA SER A 106 10.62 21.59 -6.40
C SER A 106 11.28 22.43 -5.31
N SER A 107 12.41 21.96 -4.77
CA SER A 107 13.20 22.70 -3.78
C SER A 107 13.69 24.03 -4.34
N ARG A 108 14.16 24.00 -5.59
CA ARG A 108 14.60 25.20 -6.31
C ARG A 108 13.47 26.20 -6.53
N GLU A 109 12.28 25.74 -6.91
CA GLU A 109 11.14 26.64 -7.09
C GLU A 109 10.79 27.39 -5.81
N ILE A 110 10.79 26.72 -4.66
CA ILE A 110 10.56 27.36 -3.36
C ILE A 110 11.68 28.34 -3.01
N ARG A 111 12.94 28.04 -3.34
CA ARG A 111 14.06 28.98 -3.13
C ARG A 111 13.97 30.22 -4.00
N ASP A 112 13.55 30.06 -5.25
CA ASP A 112 13.52 31.14 -6.23
C ASP A 112 12.28 32.04 -6.05
N ARG A 113 11.10 31.43 -5.85
CA ARG A 113 9.79 32.10 -5.89
C ARG A 113 9.01 32.05 -4.57
N GLY A 114 9.40 31.19 -3.64
CA GLY A 114 8.62 30.90 -2.45
C GLY A 114 7.58 29.80 -2.66
N LEU A 115 6.77 29.54 -1.64
CA LEU A 115 5.70 28.56 -1.68
C LEU A 115 4.38 29.23 -2.04
N PHE A 116 3.75 28.78 -3.13
CA PHE A 116 2.37 29.16 -3.43
C PHE A 116 1.41 28.41 -2.51
N VAL A 117 0.44 29.13 -1.95
CA VAL A 117 -0.67 28.55 -1.17
C VAL A 117 -1.99 29.19 -1.57
N GLN A 118 -3.04 28.39 -1.49
CA GLN A 118 -4.43 28.82 -1.57
C GLN A 118 -5.09 28.43 -0.24
N LEU A 119 -5.78 29.39 0.37
CA LEU A 119 -6.33 29.27 1.71
C LEU A 119 -7.82 29.64 1.69
N ASP A 120 -8.65 28.70 2.09
CA ASP A 120 -10.08 28.92 2.37
C ASP A 120 -10.25 29.70 3.68
N ALA A 121 -11.51 30.05 3.98
CA ALA A 121 -11.87 30.74 5.22
C ALA A 121 -11.34 30.01 6.47
N TYR A 122 -10.58 30.73 7.30
CA TYR A 122 -10.02 30.23 8.55
C TYR A 122 -9.07 29.02 8.43
N GLN A 123 -8.55 28.73 7.22
CA GLN A 123 -7.71 27.57 6.99
C GLN A 123 -6.36 27.65 7.73
N LEU A 124 -5.93 26.51 8.25
CA LEU A 124 -4.65 26.32 8.92
C LEU A 124 -3.89 25.19 8.23
N HIS A 125 -2.65 25.46 7.86
CA HIS A 125 -1.67 24.43 7.49
C HIS A 125 -0.54 24.41 8.50
N VAL A 126 -0.10 23.20 8.86
CA VAL A 126 1.08 22.98 9.70
C VAL A 126 1.97 21.99 8.98
N PHE A 127 2.84 22.50 8.13
CA PHE A 127 3.78 21.70 7.36
C PHE A 127 4.99 21.29 8.20
N TRP A 128 5.29 20.01 8.22
CA TRP A 128 6.36 19.39 9.03
C TRP A 128 6.87 18.12 8.33
N GLN A 129 7.84 17.43 8.95
CA GLN A 129 8.53 16.26 8.36
C GLN A 129 9.09 16.56 6.96
N LEU A 130 9.68 17.74 6.79
CA LEU A 130 10.32 18.13 5.54
C LEU A 130 11.51 17.21 5.27
N ARG A 131 11.50 16.53 4.13
CA ARG A 131 12.61 15.72 3.64
C ARG A 131 12.89 16.06 2.18
N GLU A 132 14.15 16.22 1.82
CA GLU A 132 14.52 16.35 0.42
C GLU A 132 14.75 14.99 -0.23
N VAL A 133 14.28 14.86 -1.46
CA VAL A 133 14.43 13.67 -2.32
C VAL A 133 14.99 14.11 -3.67
N SER A 134 15.80 13.26 -4.30
CA SER A 134 16.38 13.50 -5.63
C SER A 134 15.79 12.58 -6.69
N ASP A 135 15.66 13.10 -7.92
CA ASP A 135 15.45 12.26 -9.09
C ASP A 135 16.78 11.59 -9.49
N ASP A 136 17.06 10.45 -8.87
CA ASP A 136 18.13 9.54 -9.27
C ASP A 136 17.61 8.51 -10.30
N GLU A 137 18.49 7.66 -10.86
CA GLU A 137 18.12 6.71 -11.92
C GLU A 137 16.86 5.88 -11.59
N GLY A 138 15.79 6.05 -12.39
CA GLY A 138 14.55 5.29 -12.29
C GLY A 138 13.52 5.81 -11.27
N VAL A 139 13.81 6.92 -10.59
CA VAL A 139 12.88 7.61 -9.68
C VAL A 139 12.12 8.71 -10.46
N LEU A 140 10.84 8.93 -10.12
CA LEU A 140 9.91 9.76 -10.90
C LEU A 140 9.30 10.92 -10.08
N TRP A 141 10.10 11.67 -9.32
CA TRP A 141 9.64 12.82 -8.55
C TRP A 141 9.26 14.01 -9.44
N ALA A 142 10.05 14.35 -10.46
CA ALA A 142 9.71 15.48 -11.34
C ALA A 142 8.39 15.26 -12.10
N PRO A 143 8.14 14.08 -12.71
CA PRO A 143 6.83 13.76 -13.27
C PRO A 143 5.71 13.84 -12.23
N LEU A 144 5.93 13.34 -11.00
CA LEU A 144 4.91 13.37 -9.95
C LEU A 144 4.54 14.80 -9.55
N VAL A 145 5.51 15.69 -9.36
CA VAL A 145 5.26 17.12 -9.08
C VAL A 145 4.39 17.74 -10.17
N LYS A 146 4.67 17.42 -11.45
CA LYS A 146 3.90 17.92 -12.58
C LYS A 146 2.47 17.36 -12.61
N THR A 147 2.28 16.10 -12.23
CA THR A 147 0.97 15.45 -12.17
C THR A 147 0.12 16.01 -11.02
N LEU A 148 0.70 16.18 -9.83
CA LEU A 148 -0.03 16.65 -8.65
C LEU A 148 -0.37 18.14 -8.71
N GLN A 149 0.40 18.96 -9.43
CA GLN A 149 0.12 20.40 -9.64
C GLN A 149 -0.17 21.19 -8.35
N GLY A 150 0.43 20.77 -7.24
CA GLY A 150 0.21 21.41 -5.95
C GLY A 150 -0.76 20.69 -5.01
N HIS A 151 -1.54 19.73 -5.50
CA HIS A 151 -2.45 18.95 -4.66
C HIS A 151 -1.68 18.03 -3.70
N GLY A 152 -2.26 17.80 -2.53
CA GLY A 152 -1.75 16.84 -1.55
C GLY A 152 -2.28 15.44 -1.83
N VAL A 153 -1.55 14.43 -1.38
CA VAL A 153 -1.92 13.01 -1.44
C VAL A 153 -1.71 12.38 -0.07
N GLU A 154 -2.35 11.26 0.22
CA GLU A 154 -2.20 10.58 1.52
C GLU A 154 -0.76 10.09 1.75
N ASP A 155 -0.15 9.54 0.70
CA ASP A 155 1.21 9.00 0.71
C ASP A 155 1.90 9.29 -0.63
N ILE A 156 3.03 10.00 -0.59
CA ILE A 156 3.74 10.41 -1.82
C ILE A 156 4.41 9.24 -2.55
N ASP A 157 4.84 8.22 -1.81
CA ASP A 157 5.53 7.07 -2.36
C ASP A 157 4.54 6.14 -3.08
N VAL A 158 3.33 6.02 -2.56
CA VAL A 158 2.23 5.33 -3.26
C VAL A 158 1.85 6.09 -4.54
N ALA A 159 1.64 7.41 -4.47
CA ALA A 159 1.34 8.21 -5.65
C ALA A 159 2.44 8.13 -6.72
N ARG A 160 3.72 8.07 -6.30
CA ARG A 160 4.86 7.84 -7.20
C ARG A 160 4.81 6.46 -7.86
N ARG A 161 4.51 5.41 -7.11
CA ARG A 161 4.38 4.04 -7.62
C ARG A 161 3.21 3.92 -8.59
N GLN A 162 2.05 4.52 -8.29
CA GLN A 162 0.91 4.58 -9.21
C GLN A 162 1.32 5.23 -10.55
N LEU A 163 2.06 6.35 -10.51
CA LEU A 163 2.56 6.99 -11.73
C LEU A 163 3.51 6.07 -12.51
N LYS A 164 4.42 5.38 -11.81
CA LYS A 164 5.38 4.44 -12.43
C LYS A 164 4.66 3.26 -13.09
N PHE A 165 3.69 2.68 -12.40
CA PHE A 165 3.01 1.44 -12.81
C PHE A 165 1.68 1.68 -13.54
N ALA A 166 1.31 2.93 -13.84
CA ALA A 166 0.13 3.27 -14.63
C ALA A 166 -0.02 2.45 -15.94
N PRO A 167 1.05 2.13 -16.70
CA PRO A 167 0.94 1.27 -17.89
C PRO A 167 0.45 -0.16 -17.60
N VAL A 168 0.63 -0.66 -16.38
CA VAL A 168 0.17 -1.98 -15.91
C VAL A 168 -1.17 -1.86 -15.18
N LEU A 169 -1.33 -0.85 -14.32
CA LEU A 169 -2.53 -0.62 -13.51
C LEU A 169 -3.77 -0.33 -14.37
N GLY A 170 -3.64 0.45 -15.45
CA GLY A 170 -4.78 0.73 -16.34
C GLY A 170 -5.37 -0.53 -16.99
N PRO A 171 -4.56 -1.37 -17.65
CA PRO A 171 -5.03 -2.66 -18.14
C PRO A 171 -5.47 -3.63 -17.03
N TRP A 172 -4.85 -3.57 -15.84
CA TRP A 172 -5.25 -4.39 -14.69
C TRP A 172 -6.67 -4.09 -14.23
N ARG A 173 -7.00 -2.80 -14.06
CA ARG A 173 -8.35 -2.32 -13.77
C ARG A 173 -9.36 -2.89 -14.76
N ARG A 174 -9.02 -2.90 -16.05
CA ARG A 174 -9.92 -3.43 -17.08
C ARG A 174 -10.19 -4.94 -16.91
N VAL A 175 -9.18 -5.72 -16.51
CA VAL A 175 -9.35 -7.15 -16.21
C VAL A 175 -10.27 -7.32 -15.00
N LEU A 176 -10.02 -6.59 -13.92
CA LEU A 176 -10.83 -6.64 -12.69
C LEU A 176 -12.30 -6.26 -12.94
N GLU A 177 -12.55 -5.18 -13.69
CA GLU A 177 -13.91 -4.77 -14.07
C GLU A 177 -14.67 -5.85 -14.84
N LEU A 178 -13.98 -6.56 -15.75
CA LEU A 178 -14.57 -7.65 -16.53
C LEU A 178 -14.89 -8.87 -15.67
N MET A 179 -13.99 -9.22 -14.73
CA MET A 179 -14.21 -10.29 -13.77
C MET A 179 -15.38 -9.98 -12.83
N ALA A 180 -15.42 -8.78 -12.25
CA ALA A 180 -16.50 -8.33 -11.38
C ALA A 180 -17.86 -8.31 -12.10
N ALA A 181 -17.87 -8.00 -13.40
CA ALA A 181 -19.09 -8.00 -14.21
C ALA A 181 -19.52 -9.40 -14.70
N GLY A 182 -18.74 -10.45 -14.48
CA GLY A 182 -18.98 -11.79 -15.05
C GLY A 182 -18.96 -11.79 -16.59
N GLY A 183 -18.08 -10.99 -17.19
CA GLY A 183 -18.02 -10.73 -18.63
C GLY A 183 -17.78 -11.97 -19.51
N GLU A 184 -17.96 -11.82 -20.83
CA GLU A 184 -17.73 -12.89 -21.79
C GLU A 184 -16.24 -13.30 -21.84
N SER A 185 -15.95 -14.60 -21.90
CA SER A 185 -14.59 -15.16 -21.90
C SER A 185 -13.66 -14.52 -22.93
N GLU A 186 -14.15 -14.31 -24.17
CA GLU A 186 -13.36 -13.71 -25.25
C GLU A 186 -12.89 -12.29 -24.90
N THR A 187 -13.75 -11.49 -24.27
CA THR A 187 -13.37 -10.12 -23.84
C THR A 187 -12.37 -10.12 -22.69
N LEU A 188 -12.46 -11.10 -21.80
CA LEU A 188 -11.52 -11.28 -20.69
C LEU A 188 -10.15 -11.72 -21.22
N GLU A 189 -10.09 -12.67 -22.14
CA GLU A 189 -8.85 -13.12 -22.80
C GLU A 189 -8.11 -11.98 -23.50
N GLU A 190 -8.84 -11.12 -24.24
CA GLU A 190 -8.26 -9.93 -24.87
C GLU A 190 -7.68 -8.96 -23.85
N ALA A 191 -8.40 -8.69 -22.75
CA ALA A 191 -7.94 -7.81 -21.69
C ALA A 191 -6.70 -8.38 -20.97
N LEU A 192 -6.70 -9.68 -20.68
CA LEU A 192 -5.57 -10.41 -20.10
C LEU A 192 -4.34 -10.32 -21.00
N LEU A 193 -4.49 -10.54 -22.31
CA LEU A 193 -3.38 -10.42 -23.25
C LEU A 193 -2.76 -9.02 -23.22
N VAL A 194 -3.60 -7.97 -23.21
CA VAL A 194 -3.12 -6.59 -23.10
C VAL A 194 -2.37 -6.37 -21.79
N TRP A 195 -2.91 -6.85 -20.68
CA TRP A 195 -2.30 -6.70 -19.36
C TRP A 195 -0.97 -7.44 -19.25
N PHE A 196 -0.89 -8.72 -19.62
CA PHE A 196 0.37 -9.47 -19.59
C PHE A 196 1.45 -8.87 -20.50
N VAL A 197 1.07 -8.37 -21.69
CA VAL A 197 2.02 -7.66 -22.57
C VAL A 197 2.53 -6.36 -21.92
N ALA A 198 1.67 -5.63 -21.20
CA ALA A 198 2.09 -4.46 -20.45
C ALA A 198 3.06 -4.82 -19.32
N CYS A 199 2.80 -5.91 -18.60
CA CYS A 199 3.67 -6.44 -17.56
C CYS A 199 5.05 -6.85 -18.10
N MET A 200 5.10 -7.60 -19.21
CA MET A 200 6.37 -7.96 -19.86
C MET A 200 7.18 -6.72 -20.26
N LYS A 201 6.52 -5.71 -20.84
CA LYS A 201 7.19 -4.45 -21.21
C LYS A 201 7.72 -3.69 -19.99
N MET A 202 6.99 -3.73 -18.86
CA MET A 202 7.42 -3.10 -17.60
C MET A 202 8.72 -3.72 -17.09
N GLU A 203 8.88 -5.04 -17.23
CA GLU A 203 10.12 -5.78 -16.87
C GLU A 203 11.15 -5.82 -18.02
N GLY A 204 10.93 -5.10 -19.12
CA GLY A 204 11.85 -5.07 -20.26
C GLY A 204 11.95 -6.39 -21.04
N LEU A 205 10.97 -7.28 -20.87
CA LEU A 205 10.89 -8.57 -21.55
C LEU A 205 10.22 -8.44 -22.92
N SER A 206 10.53 -9.40 -23.79
CA SER A 206 9.92 -9.55 -25.11
C SER A 206 9.52 -11.00 -25.32
N GLY A 207 8.47 -11.26 -26.10
CA GLY A 207 7.96 -12.61 -26.31
C GLY A 207 6.45 -12.63 -26.49
N SER A 208 5.86 -13.81 -26.32
CA SER A 208 4.42 -14.02 -26.37
C SER A 208 3.86 -14.18 -24.96
N ALA A 209 2.73 -13.52 -24.69
CA ALA A 209 1.95 -13.67 -23.47
C ALA A 209 0.81 -14.70 -23.61
N ALA A 210 0.62 -15.30 -24.79
CA ALA A 210 -0.52 -16.19 -25.06
C ALA A 210 -0.60 -17.40 -24.11
N GLY A 211 0.55 -17.97 -23.73
CA GLY A 211 0.58 -19.08 -22.77
C GLY A 211 0.08 -18.68 -21.38
N ALA A 212 0.41 -17.46 -20.92
CA ALA A 212 -0.05 -16.96 -19.63
C ALA A 212 -1.56 -16.66 -19.62
N VAL A 213 -2.13 -16.24 -20.76
CA VAL A 213 -3.59 -16.07 -20.90
C VAL A 213 -4.29 -17.42 -20.75
N VAL A 214 -3.83 -18.44 -21.48
CA VAL A 214 -4.40 -19.79 -21.40
C VAL A 214 -4.30 -20.33 -19.98
N GLU A 215 -3.12 -20.23 -19.36
CA GLU A 215 -2.89 -20.66 -17.99
C GLU A 215 -3.85 -19.96 -17.00
N ALA A 216 -3.97 -18.63 -17.08
CA ALA A 216 -4.80 -17.87 -16.16
C ALA A 216 -6.29 -18.23 -16.28
N VAL A 217 -6.79 -18.41 -17.51
CA VAL A 217 -8.20 -18.76 -17.77
C VAL A 217 -8.49 -20.19 -17.32
N GLU A 218 -7.65 -21.15 -17.69
CA GLU A 218 -7.83 -22.56 -17.28
C GLU A 218 -7.78 -22.70 -15.75
N ALA A 219 -6.81 -22.05 -15.09
CA ALA A 219 -6.70 -22.03 -13.64
C ALA A 219 -7.91 -21.38 -12.97
N PHE A 220 -8.41 -20.27 -13.52
CA PHE A 220 -9.60 -19.58 -13.01
C PHE A 220 -10.85 -20.45 -13.12
N GLU A 221 -11.10 -21.05 -14.28
CA GLU A 221 -12.25 -21.95 -14.51
C GLU A 221 -12.23 -23.16 -13.57
N VAL A 222 -11.04 -23.74 -13.35
CA VAL A 222 -10.85 -24.86 -12.42
C VAL A 222 -11.16 -24.43 -10.98
N ALA A 223 -10.67 -23.27 -10.55
CA ALA A 223 -10.91 -22.75 -9.21
C ALA A 223 -12.41 -22.45 -8.99
N LEU A 224 -13.05 -21.75 -9.93
CA LEU A 224 -14.48 -21.45 -9.92
C LEU A 224 -15.35 -22.71 -9.89
N GLY A 225 -15.06 -23.67 -10.77
CA GLY A 225 -15.84 -24.90 -10.86
C GLY A 225 -15.80 -25.76 -9.59
N ARG A 226 -14.72 -25.65 -8.80
CA ARG A 226 -14.57 -26.35 -7.53
C ARG A 226 -15.36 -25.70 -6.41
N GLU A 227 -15.19 -24.38 -6.23
CA GLU A 227 -15.97 -23.66 -5.21
C GLU A 227 -17.48 -23.78 -5.47
N ALA A 228 -17.90 -23.87 -6.73
CA ALA A 228 -19.28 -24.17 -7.11
C ALA A 228 -19.74 -25.58 -6.68
N ALA A 229 -18.84 -26.57 -6.75
CA ALA A 229 -19.16 -27.96 -6.41
C ALA A 229 -19.25 -28.21 -4.91
N GLU A 230 -18.64 -27.35 -4.10
CA GLU A 230 -18.63 -27.43 -2.63
C GLU A 230 -19.71 -26.55 -1.98
N ASP A 231 -20.65 -26.02 -2.77
CA ASP A 231 -21.70 -25.06 -2.36
C ASP A 231 -21.11 -23.85 -1.61
N ARG A 232 -19.86 -23.47 -1.91
CA ARG A 232 -19.16 -22.32 -1.30
C ARG A 232 -19.41 -21.00 -2.05
N LEU A 233 -19.92 -21.06 -3.29
CA LEU A 233 -20.21 -19.90 -4.15
C LEU A 233 -21.67 -19.43 -4.10
N ASP A 234 -22.39 -19.56 -2.99
CA ASP A 234 -23.78 -19.08 -2.92
C ASP A 234 -23.82 -17.54 -3.13
N GLU A 235 -23.99 -17.14 -4.40
CA GLU A 235 -24.22 -15.79 -4.93
C GLU A 235 -23.18 -14.69 -4.66
N ASP A 236 -21.98 -14.98 -4.16
CA ASP A 236 -20.99 -13.94 -3.85
C ASP A 236 -20.02 -13.65 -5.01
N GLN A 237 -20.19 -12.46 -5.65
CA GLN A 237 -19.28 -11.93 -6.67
C GLN A 237 -17.84 -11.77 -6.13
N CYS A 238 -17.67 -11.58 -4.82
CA CYS A 238 -16.39 -11.37 -4.16
C CYS A 238 -15.46 -12.59 -4.31
N CYS A 239 -15.98 -13.81 -4.13
CA CYS A 239 -15.21 -15.04 -4.32
C CYS A 239 -14.66 -15.18 -5.75
N SER A 240 -15.43 -14.78 -6.76
CA SER A 240 -14.99 -14.86 -8.16
C SER A 240 -13.85 -13.88 -8.48
N LEU A 241 -13.90 -12.68 -7.90
CA LEU A 241 -12.86 -11.66 -8.08
C LEU A 241 -11.56 -12.07 -7.39
N VAL A 242 -11.64 -12.66 -6.19
CA VAL A 242 -10.48 -13.20 -5.46
C VAL A 242 -9.79 -14.29 -6.27
N LEU A 243 -10.54 -15.31 -6.70
CA LEU A 243 -9.97 -16.43 -7.46
C LEU A 243 -9.38 -15.97 -8.79
N GLY A 244 -10.08 -15.10 -9.51
CA GLY A 244 -9.62 -14.58 -10.80
C GLY A 244 -8.37 -13.72 -10.65
N ALA A 245 -8.33 -12.85 -9.64
CA ALA A 245 -7.14 -12.03 -9.40
C ALA A 245 -5.94 -12.89 -9.00
N TRP A 246 -6.14 -13.87 -8.12
CA TRP A 246 -5.11 -14.80 -7.71
C TRP A 246 -4.54 -15.60 -8.89
N THR A 247 -5.37 -16.26 -9.70
CA THR A 247 -4.88 -17.10 -10.81
C THR A 247 -4.17 -16.30 -11.89
N VAL A 248 -4.63 -15.07 -12.16
CA VAL A 248 -3.99 -14.16 -13.13
C VAL A 248 -2.61 -13.70 -12.65
N VAL A 249 -2.48 -13.34 -11.37
CA VAL A 249 -1.20 -12.91 -10.79
C VAL A 249 -0.22 -14.09 -10.63
N ARG A 250 -0.72 -15.32 -10.42
CA ARG A 250 0.11 -16.52 -10.50
C ARG A 250 0.68 -16.75 -11.89
N ALA A 251 -0.17 -16.70 -12.92
CA ALA A 251 0.26 -16.82 -14.32
C ALA A 251 1.28 -15.74 -14.71
N LEU A 252 1.19 -14.55 -14.09
CA LEU A 252 2.21 -13.50 -14.24
C LEU A 252 3.58 -13.94 -13.71
N GLY A 253 3.65 -14.57 -12.53
CA GLY A 253 4.91 -15.09 -11.97
C GLY A 253 5.61 -16.06 -12.92
N ILE A 254 4.84 -17.00 -13.47
CA ILE A 254 5.31 -17.96 -14.49
C ILE A 254 5.84 -17.21 -15.73
N LEU A 255 5.08 -16.24 -16.23
CA LEU A 255 5.45 -15.45 -17.41
C LEU A 255 6.76 -14.67 -17.22
N LEU A 256 6.96 -14.10 -16.03
CA LEU A 256 8.14 -13.30 -15.71
C LEU A 256 9.35 -14.13 -15.26
N GLY A 257 9.18 -15.45 -15.10
CA GLY A 257 10.25 -16.37 -14.67
C GLY A 257 10.72 -16.14 -13.23
N ASN A 258 9.87 -15.55 -12.39
CA ASN A 258 10.16 -15.20 -11.01
C ASN A 258 9.23 -15.95 -10.05
N GLU A 259 9.78 -16.53 -8.99
CA GLU A 259 9.03 -17.25 -7.94
C GLU A 259 8.26 -16.30 -6.99
N GLY A 260 8.50 -14.98 -7.03
CA GLY A 260 7.83 -13.99 -6.16
C GLY A 260 6.60 -13.34 -6.79
N THR A 261 5.49 -14.07 -6.89
CA THR A 261 4.20 -13.52 -7.36
C THR A 261 3.66 -12.43 -6.41
N PHE A 262 3.82 -12.62 -5.10
CA PHE A 262 3.48 -11.62 -4.09
C PHE A 262 4.32 -10.32 -4.19
N ASP A 263 5.59 -10.39 -4.59
CA ASP A 263 6.39 -9.17 -4.81
C ASP A 263 5.74 -8.26 -5.85
N HIS A 264 5.24 -8.83 -6.96
CA HIS A 264 4.58 -8.04 -8.00
C HIS A 264 3.24 -7.48 -7.51
N TRP A 265 2.48 -8.28 -6.76
CA TRP A 265 1.24 -7.87 -6.13
C TRP A 265 1.41 -6.61 -5.28
N ASP A 266 2.40 -6.61 -4.37
CA ASP A 266 2.74 -5.43 -3.59
C ASP A 266 3.34 -4.36 -4.50
N ARG A 267 4.52 -4.63 -5.10
CA ARG A 267 5.38 -3.67 -5.81
C ARG A 267 4.60 -2.82 -6.81
N TRP A 268 3.69 -3.44 -7.57
CA TRP A 268 2.92 -2.78 -8.61
C TRP A 268 1.58 -2.20 -8.13
N LEU A 269 1.23 -2.37 -6.85
CA LEU A 269 -0.01 -1.90 -6.24
C LEU A 269 -1.26 -2.58 -6.82
N LEU A 270 -1.15 -3.85 -7.21
CA LEU A 270 -2.25 -4.58 -7.84
C LEU A 270 -3.44 -4.76 -6.88
N GLY A 271 -3.16 -5.02 -5.60
CA GLY A 271 -4.19 -5.13 -4.57
C GLY A 271 -4.91 -3.83 -4.28
N ARG A 272 -4.21 -2.68 -4.34
CA ARG A 272 -4.85 -1.37 -4.18
C ARG A 272 -5.82 -1.08 -5.33
N GLU A 273 -5.41 -1.39 -6.56
CA GLU A 273 -6.29 -1.23 -7.71
C GLU A 273 -7.53 -2.15 -7.62
N MET A 274 -7.35 -3.38 -7.12
CA MET A 274 -8.46 -4.30 -6.86
C MET A 274 -9.43 -3.74 -5.80
N LEU A 275 -8.91 -3.19 -4.70
CA LEU A 275 -9.72 -2.52 -3.67
C LEU A 275 -10.57 -1.40 -4.29
N GLU A 276 -9.94 -0.52 -5.06
CA GLU A 276 -10.61 0.62 -5.70
C GLU A 276 -11.71 0.15 -6.67
N VAL A 277 -11.42 -0.85 -7.52
CA VAL A 277 -12.41 -1.39 -8.46
C VAL A 277 -13.57 -2.05 -7.71
N ALA A 278 -13.30 -2.89 -6.71
CA ALA A 278 -14.34 -3.56 -5.94
C ALA A 278 -15.32 -2.54 -5.32
N ILE A 279 -14.80 -1.50 -4.66
CA ILE A 279 -15.59 -0.42 -4.07
C ILE A 279 -16.39 0.33 -5.15
N GLU A 280 -15.77 0.68 -6.28
CA GLU A 280 -16.44 1.38 -7.38
C GLU A 280 -17.56 0.54 -8.02
N THR A 281 -17.41 -0.79 -8.03
CA THR A 281 -18.43 -1.72 -8.52
C THR A 281 -19.52 -2.05 -7.51
N GLY A 282 -19.39 -1.58 -6.26
CA GLY A 282 -20.45 -1.63 -5.24
C GLY A 282 -20.18 -2.57 -4.07
N THR A 283 -18.99 -3.18 -3.96
CA THR A 283 -18.57 -3.94 -2.79
C THR A 283 -18.33 -2.99 -1.60
N ASP A 284 -18.71 -3.40 -0.40
CA ASP A 284 -18.40 -2.63 0.81
C ASP A 284 -16.88 -2.57 1.04
N GLU A 285 -16.38 -1.47 1.59
CA GLU A 285 -14.95 -1.25 1.81
C GLU A 285 -14.30 -2.36 2.64
N GLN A 286 -14.97 -2.82 3.70
CA GLN A 286 -14.43 -3.89 4.54
C GLN A 286 -14.35 -5.22 3.78
N ALA A 287 -15.38 -5.56 3.01
CA ALA A 287 -15.39 -6.78 2.21
C ALA A 287 -14.31 -6.73 1.12
N ALA A 288 -14.12 -5.58 0.48
CA ALA A 288 -13.08 -5.40 -0.53
C ALA A 288 -11.65 -5.47 0.07
N GLU A 289 -11.45 -5.00 1.30
CA GLU A 289 -10.19 -5.19 2.05
C GLU A 289 -9.95 -6.68 2.36
N GLU A 290 -10.99 -7.42 2.77
CA GLU A 290 -10.93 -8.86 3.02
C GLU A 290 -10.59 -9.66 1.74
N ASP A 291 -11.16 -9.28 0.60
CA ASP A 291 -10.85 -9.88 -0.71
C ASP A 291 -9.39 -9.67 -1.11
N VAL A 292 -8.88 -8.45 -0.97
CA VAL A 292 -7.47 -8.13 -1.26
C VAL A 292 -6.54 -8.90 -0.34
N ALA A 293 -6.91 -9.03 0.94
CA ALA A 293 -6.16 -9.84 1.90
C ALA A 293 -6.20 -11.34 1.55
N ALA A 294 -7.32 -11.86 1.03
CA ALA A 294 -7.44 -13.23 0.57
C ALA A 294 -6.54 -13.53 -0.65
N VAL A 295 -6.46 -12.61 -1.63
CA VAL A 295 -5.53 -12.77 -2.77
C VAL A 295 -4.08 -12.75 -2.29
N ALA A 296 -3.71 -11.79 -1.45
CA ALA A 296 -2.38 -11.71 -0.84
C ALA A 296 -1.99 -13.01 -0.12
N LEU A 297 -2.92 -13.54 0.68
CA LEU A 297 -2.78 -14.81 1.37
C LEU A 297 -2.52 -15.96 0.40
N LEU A 298 -3.39 -16.14 -0.60
CA LEU A 298 -3.31 -17.23 -1.58
C LEU A 298 -2.01 -17.22 -2.39
N LEU A 299 -1.46 -16.03 -2.68
CA LEU A 299 -0.16 -15.88 -3.35
C LEU A 299 1.03 -16.31 -2.48
N GLU A 300 0.94 -16.14 -1.16
CA GLU A 300 2.02 -16.49 -0.22
C GLU A 300 1.98 -17.96 0.22
N ILE A 301 0.79 -18.58 0.22
CA ILE A 301 0.61 -19.96 0.69
C ILE A 301 0.49 -20.99 -0.43
N GLU A 302 0.66 -20.60 -1.69
CA GLU A 302 0.41 -21.44 -2.88
C GLU A 302 0.99 -22.86 -2.77
N ASP A 303 2.20 -22.98 -2.25
CA ASP A 303 2.96 -24.23 -2.13
C ASP A 303 2.89 -24.88 -0.73
N TRP A 304 2.03 -24.39 0.18
CA TRP A 304 1.97 -24.87 1.57
C TRP A 304 1.88 -26.40 1.74
N PRO A 305 1.19 -27.18 0.87
CA PRO A 305 1.09 -28.63 1.05
C PRO A 305 2.41 -29.36 0.81
N ARG A 306 3.37 -28.74 0.11
CA ARG A 306 4.61 -29.38 -0.36
C ARG A 306 5.36 -30.06 0.77
N ASP A 307 5.63 -29.34 1.85
CA ASP A 307 6.40 -29.86 2.97
C ASP A 307 5.60 -30.84 3.82
N LEU A 308 4.30 -30.62 3.96
CA LEU A 308 3.39 -31.57 4.63
C LEU A 308 3.44 -32.94 3.93
N VAL A 309 3.27 -32.96 2.61
CA VAL A 309 3.28 -34.19 1.79
C VAL A 309 4.69 -34.80 1.71
N ALA A 310 5.73 -33.98 1.85
CA ALA A 310 7.10 -34.47 2.03
C ALA A 310 7.38 -35.08 3.42
N GLY A 311 6.40 -35.01 4.35
CA GLY A 311 6.45 -35.64 5.66
C GLY A 311 6.88 -34.72 6.81
N LEU A 312 6.86 -33.39 6.62
CA LEU A 312 7.06 -32.43 7.71
C LEU A 312 5.92 -32.56 8.73
N ALA A 313 6.24 -32.37 10.02
CA ALA A 313 5.26 -32.49 11.08
C ALA A 313 4.19 -31.38 11.00
N PRO A 314 2.90 -31.66 11.26
CA PRO A 314 1.82 -30.69 11.16
C PRO A 314 2.04 -29.39 11.96
N ASP A 315 2.60 -29.49 13.17
CA ASP A 315 2.89 -28.31 13.99
C ASP A 315 3.94 -27.41 13.34
N LEU A 316 4.96 -27.98 12.71
CA LEU A 316 6.00 -27.23 12.01
C LEU A 316 5.48 -26.58 10.72
N VAL A 317 4.65 -27.30 9.95
CA VAL A 317 3.97 -26.74 8.75
C VAL A 317 3.15 -25.51 9.14
N LEU A 318 2.36 -25.61 10.21
CA LEU A 318 1.56 -24.47 10.67
C LEU A 318 2.44 -23.35 11.27
N GLU A 319 3.49 -23.69 12.01
CA GLU A 319 4.44 -22.71 12.55
C GLU A 319 5.08 -21.87 11.44
N ASP A 320 5.54 -22.50 10.35
CA ASP A 320 6.13 -21.81 9.20
C ASP A 320 5.11 -20.88 8.52
N LEU A 321 3.86 -21.32 8.36
CA LEU A 321 2.80 -20.49 7.80
C LEU A 321 2.48 -19.27 8.68
N LEU A 322 2.46 -19.43 10.01
CA LEU A 322 2.13 -18.34 10.94
C LEU A 322 3.20 -17.22 10.99
N VAL A 323 4.40 -17.49 10.49
CA VAL A 323 5.47 -16.48 10.37
C VAL A 323 5.29 -15.61 9.12
N ILE A 324 4.51 -16.07 8.12
CA ILE A 324 4.21 -15.30 6.91
C ILE A 324 3.37 -14.07 7.31
N PRO A 325 3.80 -12.83 6.97
CA PRO A 325 3.08 -11.62 7.35
C PRO A 325 1.62 -11.60 6.89
N ALA A 326 1.34 -12.02 5.66
CA ALA A 326 -0.02 -12.09 5.13
C ALA A 326 -0.93 -13.02 5.97
N VAL A 327 -0.42 -14.19 6.38
CA VAL A 327 -1.15 -15.14 7.24
C VAL A 327 -1.38 -14.54 8.63
N HIS A 328 -0.32 -13.98 9.22
CA HIS A 328 -0.37 -13.38 10.55
C HIS A 328 -1.41 -12.26 10.64
N ASP A 329 -1.41 -11.35 9.65
CA ASP A 329 -2.33 -10.21 9.59
C ASP A 329 -3.76 -10.66 9.30
N PHE A 330 -3.95 -11.61 8.37
CA PHE A 330 -5.26 -12.18 8.04
C PHE A 330 -5.94 -12.81 9.26
N LEU A 331 -5.19 -13.64 10.00
CA LEU A 331 -5.67 -14.28 11.23
C LEU A 331 -5.90 -13.29 12.39
N GLY A 332 -5.43 -12.04 12.24
CA GLY A 332 -5.52 -11.00 13.26
C GLY A 332 -4.76 -11.38 14.53
N ILE A 333 -3.54 -11.93 14.37
CA ILE A 333 -2.75 -12.40 15.50
C ILE A 333 -2.27 -11.22 16.35
N ASN A 334 -2.62 -11.23 17.63
CA ASN A 334 -2.30 -10.15 18.56
C ASN A 334 -1.67 -10.69 19.86
N LEU A 335 -0.71 -9.94 20.42
CA LEU A 335 -0.07 -10.25 21.69
C LEU A 335 -0.88 -9.67 22.86
N TRP A 336 -1.40 -10.54 23.72
CA TRP A 336 -2.12 -10.15 24.93
C TRP A 336 -1.75 -11.07 26.11
N ASP A 337 -1.41 -10.45 27.24
CA ASP A 337 -0.95 -11.13 28.47
C ASP A 337 0.20 -12.14 28.23
N GLY A 338 1.13 -11.79 27.35
CA GLY A 338 2.28 -12.63 27.00
C GLY A 338 1.98 -13.79 26.05
N HIS A 339 0.75 -13.89 25.53
CA HIS A 339 0.32 -14.93 24.59
C HIS A 339 -0.19 -14.34 23.28
N GLN A 340 -0.02 -15.08 22.18
CA GLN A 340 -0.57 -14.73 20.87
C GLN A 340 -1.94 -15.38 20.67
N TRP A 341 -2.90 -14.57 20.24
CA TRP A 341 -4.29 -14.95 20.02
C TRP A 341 -4.69 -14.65 18.59
N PHE A 342 -5.48 -15.53 17.97
CA PHE A 342 -6.03 -15.34 16.63
C PHE A 342 -7.56 -15.30 16.66
N ARG A 343 -8.19 -14.75 15.61
CA ARG A 343 -9.65 -14.67 15.51
C ARG A 343 -10.23 -15.98 14.98
N GLN A 344 -11.29 -16.50 15.60
CA GLN A 344 -11.95 -17.73 15.18
C GLN A 344 -12.48 -17.64 13.73
N GLU A 345 -13.27 -16.61 13.42
CA GLU A 345 -13.87 -16.43 12.09
C GLU A 345 -12.79 -16.34 11.00
N ALA A 346 -11.70 -15.63 11.27
CA ALA A 346 -10.57 -15.53 10.35
C ALA A 346 -9.87 -16.88 10.13
N LEU A 347 -9.76 -17.74 11.16
CA LEU A 347 -9.22 -19.09 10.98
C LEU A 347 -10.11 -19.95 10.08
N GLU A 348 -11.43 -19.87 10.24
CA GLU A 348 -12.37 -20.65 9.42
C GLU A 348 -12.25 -20.27 7.95
N THR A 349 -12.19 -18.96 7.64
CA THR A 349 -11.95 -18.47 6.28
C THR A 349 -10.56 -18.83 5.77
N PHE A 350 -9.52 -18.72 6.62
CA PHE A 350 -8.14 -19.08 6.27
C PHE A 350 -8.03 -20.55 5.86
N LEU A 351 -8.64 -21.46 6.61
CA LEU A 351 -8.65 -22.90 6.27
C LEU A 351 -9.37 -23.18 4.95
N GLY A 352 -10.39 -22.39 4.61
CA GLY A 352 -11.03 -22.40 3.29
C GLY A 352 -10.02 -22.08 2.19
N TRP A 353 -9.31 -20.96 2.32
CA TRP A 353 -8.29 -20.56 1.34
C TRP A 353 -7.09 -21.52 1.27
N MET A 354 -6.68 -22.11 2.40
CA MET A 354 -5.66 -23.17 2.40
C MET A 354 -6.12 -24.37 1.58
N ASP A 355 -7.39 -24.80 1.74
CA ASP A 355 -7.97 -25.87 0.92
C ASP A 355 -7.96 -25.49 -0.56
N THR A 356 -8.45 -24.31 -0.94
CA THR A 356 -8.43 -23.81 -2.33
C THR A 356 -7.02 -23.86 -2.94
N ALA A 357 -6.01 -23.32 -2.25
CA ALA A 357 -4.62 -23.35 -2.69
C ALA A 357 -4.10 -24.79 -2.83
N ALA A 358 -4.38 -25.65 -1.86
CA ALA A 358 -3.93 -27.04 -1.87
C ALA A 358 -4.52 -27.86 -3.02
N ARG A 359 -5.81 -27.66 -3.30
CA ARG A 359 -6.49 -28.32 -4.43
C ARG A 359 -5.89 -27.86 -5.75
N HIS A 360 -5.57 -26.57 -5.90
CA HIS A 360 -4.90 -26.05 -7.08
C HIS A 360 -3.53 -26.72 -7.27
N TRP A 361 -2.72 -26.72 -6.22
CA TRP A 361 -1.39 -27.34 -6.19
C TRP A 361 -1.43 -28.82 -6.60
N ILE A 362 -2.39 -29.60 -6.09
CA ILE A 362 -2.59 -31.02 -6.48
C ILE A 362 -2.87 -31.17 -8.00
N GLY A 363 -3.57 -30.21 -8.61
CA GLY A 363 -3.89 -30.25 -10.04
C GLY A 363 -2.66 -30.07 -10.93
N GLU A 364 -1.68 -29.30 -10.47
CA GLU A 364 -0.43 -29.03 -11.18
C GLU A 364 0.65 -30.08 -10.89
N GLU A 365 0.69 -30.58 -9.65
CA GLU A 365 1.73 -31.51 -9.22
C GLU A 365 1.43 -32.94 -9.70
N SER A 366 2.08 -33.33 -10.80
CA SER A 366 1.92 -34.65 -11.42
C SER A 366 2.20 -35.84 -10.49
N THR A 367 2.92 -35.62 -9.38
CA THR A 367 3.23 -36.64 -8.38
C THR A 367 2.25 -36.67 -7.19
N ALA A 368 1.39 -35.65 -7.05
CA ALA A 368 0.38 -35.59 -6.01
C ALA A 368 -0.74 -36.58 -6.32
N GLY A 369 -0.77 -37.68 -5.58
CA GLY A 369 -1.79 -38.72 -5.69
C GLY A 369 -2.89 -38.58 -4.63
N GLU A 370 -3.78 -39.58 -4.60
CA GLU A 370 -4.87 -39.71 -3.61
C GLU A 370 -4.36 -39.62 -2.15
N GLN A 371 -3.13 -40.05 -1.89
CA GLN A 371 -2.51 -39.94 -0.57
C GLN A 371 -2.27 -38.49 -0.12
N ALA A 372 -1.90 -37.60 -1.03
CA ALA A 372 -1.70 -36.18 -0.72
C ALA A 372 -3.01 -35.52 -0.29
N VAL A 373 -4.10 -35.82 -1.02
CA VAL A 373 -5.46 -35.37 -0.69
C VAL A 373 -5.84 -35.78 0.75
N ILE A 374 -5.63 -37.06 1.10
CA ILE A 374 -5.94 -37.58 2.44
C ILE A 374 -5.12 -36.87 3.54
N GLU A 375 -3.85 -36.57 3.28
CA GLU A 375 -2.97 -35.90 4.24
C GLU A 375 -3.36 -34.44 4.46
N ILE A 376 -3.68 -33.73 3.38
CA ILE A 376 -4.17 -32.35 3.42
C ILE A 376 -5.50 -32.27 4.18
N ASP A 377 -6.47 -33.13 3.86
CA ASP A 377 -7.78 -33.14 4.52
C ASP A 377 -7.64 -33.44 6.03
N ARG A 378 -6.75 -34.39 6.37
CA ARG A 378 -6.44 -34.71 7.76
C ARG A 378 -5.82 -33.51 8.48
N PHE A 379 -4.88 -32.82 7.83
CA PHE A 379 -4.24 -31.64 8.40
C PHE A 379 -5.24 -30.52 8.66
N LEU A 380 -6.03 -30.12 7.65
CA LEU A 380 -7.03 -29.05 7.78
C LEU A 380 -8.08 -29.38 8.85
N GLY A 381 -8.55 -30.64 8.88
CA GLY A 381 -9.47 -31.13 9.90
C GLY A 381 -8.86 -31.11 11.32
N ALA A 382 -7.58 -31.46 11.46
CA ALA A 382 -6.86 -31.39 12.72
C ALA A 382 -6.70 -29.95 13.22
N VAL A 383 -6.27 -29.02 12.35
CA VAL A 383 -6.14 -27.59 12.70
C VAL A 383 -7.48 -27.03 13.18
N LYS A 384 -8.57 -27.30 12.44
CA LYS A 384 -9.93 -26.85 12.81
C LYS A 384 -10.36 -27.39 14.18
N THR A 385 -10.11 -28.67 14.43
CA THR A 385 -10.51 -29.33 15.69
C THR A 385 -9.69 -28.81 16.88
N VAL A 386 -8.36 -28.74 16.74
CA VAL A 386 -7.46 -28.31 17.81
C VAL A 386 -7.64 -26.83 18.12
N ALA A 387 -7.94 -25.97 17.14
CA ALA A 387 -8.16 -24.55 17.37
C ALA A 387 -9.33 -24.26 18.34
N GLY A 388 -10.41 -25.03 18.24
CA GLY A 388 -11.52 -24.93 19.21
C GLY A 388 -11.10 -25.31 20.63
N ALA A 389 -10.27 -26.36 20.77
CA ALA A 389 -9.75 -26.81 22.06
C ALA A 389 -8.65 -25.89 22.64
N SER A 390 -7.90 -25.18 21.79
CA SER A 390 -6.81 -24.29 22.21
C SER A 390 -7.31 -23.00 22.86
N GLY A 391 -8.60 -22.68 22.70
CA GLY A 391 -9.17 -21.38 23.07
C GLY A 391 -8.63 -20.26 22.18
N PHE A 392 -8.28 -20.57 20.93
CA PHE A 392 -7.77 -19.62 19.93
C PHE A 392 -6.42 -18.98 20.29
N ARG A 393 -5.58 -19.75 21.01
CA ARG A 393 -4.18 -19.38 21.30
C ARG A 393 -3.23 -20.10 20.37
N VAL A 394 -2.25 -19.37 19.84
CA VAL A 394 -1.25 -19.90 18.90
C VAL A 394 -0.41 -21.01 19.54
N ASP A 395 0.13 -20.77 20.74
CA ASP A 395 0.99 -21.72 21.43
C ASP A 395 0.30 -23.07 21.68
N ARG A 396 -0.95 -23.04 22.16
CA ARG A 396 -1.76 -24.23 22.40
C ARG A 396 -2.21 -24.94 21.12
N LEU A 397 -2.44 -24.18 20.05
CA LEU A 397 -2.77 -24.76 18.74
C LEU A 397 -1.60 -25.59 18.22
N LEU A 398 -0.39 -25.03 18.24
CA LEU A 398 0.82 -25.73 17.83
C LEU A 398 1.11 -26.94 18.73
N GLU A 399 0.95 -26.80 20.06
CA GLU A 399 1.11 -27.91 21.00
C GLU A 399 0.14 -29.07 20.72
N GLY A 400 -1.13 -28.78 20.39
CA GLY A 400 -2.13 -29.81 20.09
C GLY A 400 -1.93 -30.52 18.75
N LEU A 401 -1.17 -29.92 17.82
CA LEU A 401 -0.83 -30.52 16.52
C LEU A 401 0.43 -31.39 16.56
N ARG A 402 1.18 -31.39 17.67
CA ARG A 402 2.37 -32.23 17.82
C ARG A 402 2.02 -33.72 17.73
N PRO A 403 2.89 -34.56 17.14
CA PRO A 403 2.69 -36.00 17.09
C PRO A 403 2.44 -36.59 18.49
N GLY A 404 1.24 -37.15 18.71
CA GLY A 404 0.81 -37.73 19.99
C GLY A 404 -0.09 -36.85 20.87
N GLY A 405 -0.43 -35.61 20.46
CA GLY A 405 -1.29 -34.69 21.22
C GLY A 405 -2.81 -34.92 21.10
N VAL A 406 -3.26 -35.69 20.09
CA VAL A 406 -4.70 -35.85 19.76
C VAL A 406 -5.39 -36.97 20.56
N ASP A 407 -4.64 -37.82 21.30
CA ASP A 407 -5.20 -38.96 22.06
C ASP A 407 -5.68 -38.60 23.49
N GLU A 408 -5.61 -37.34 23.93
CA GLU A 408 -6.02 -36.94 25.30
C GLU A 408 -7.00 -35.74 25.39
N ALA A 409 -7.62 -35.31 24.29
CA ALA A 409 -8.60 -34.21 24.30
C ALA A 409 -10.07 -34.68 24.38
#